data_AF-A0A3D2VL39-F1
#
_entry.id   AF-A0A3D2VL39-F1
#
_cell.length_a   1.000
_cell.length_b   1.000
_cell.length_c   1.000
_cell.angle_alpha   90.00
_cell.angle_beta   90.00
_cell.angle_gamma   90.00
#
_symmetry.space_group_name_H-M   'P 1'
#
loop_
_entity.id
_entity.type
_entity.pdbx_description
1 polymer ?
#
loop_
_entity_poly.entity_id
_entity_poly.type
_entity_poly.pdbx_seq_one_letter_code
_entity_poly.pdbx_strand_id
1 'polypeptide(L)'
;MSAARSHLYVPGDKPEVLAKALGRGADALIVDLEDAVAPAHKAAARDTVAHWLSTLPRAAENPVQVWVRINPGDAGHVDVRAVASAALTGVVAAKTESAEELVALHGVLTEAEDRLEIVAGSLAVVPLLESAHAVLQAMAIAKAPRVQRLQVGEADL
;
A
#
# COMPACT_ATOMS: atom_id res chain seq x y z
N MET A 1 3.02 -17.47 0.14
CA MET A 1 1.87 -17.03 0.95
C MET A 1 0.60 -17.43 0.20
N SER A 2 -0.45 -17.85 0.90
CA SER A 2 -1.76 -18.10 0.28
C SER A 2 -2.31 -16.80 -0.31
N ALA A 3 -3.00 -16.85 -1.45
CA ALA A 3 -3.63 -15.68 -2.05
C ALA A 3 -4.76 -15.18 -1.13
N ALA A 4 -4.73 -13.89 -0.79
CA ALA A 4 -5.80 -13.26 0.00
C ALA A 4 -7.11 -13.24 -0.81
N ARG A 5 -8.19 -13.77 -0.25
CA ARG A 5 -9.51 -13.87 -0.90
C ARG A 5 -10.39 -12.67 -0.57
N SER A 6 -10.13 -12.03 0.57
CA SER A 6 -10.86 -10.85 1.05
C SER A 6 -9.89 -9.72 1.42
N HIS A 7 -10.25 -8.50 1.04
CA HIS A 7 -9.50 -7.29 1.34
C HIS A 7 -10.44 -6.31 2.04
N LEU A 8 -10.10 -5.90 3.26
CA LEU A 8 -10.84 -4.90 4.01
C LEU A 8 -10.15 -3.55 3.86
N TYR A 9 -10.85 -2.53 3.37
CA TYR A 9 -10.35 -1.16 3.34
C TYR A 9 -10.67 -0.46 4.67
N VAL A 10 -9.70 0.26 5.22
CA VAL A 10 -9.84 1.03 6.47
C VAL A 10 -9.17 2.39 6.33
N PRO A 11 -9.85 3.51 6.63
CA PRO A 11 -9.23 4.85 6.60
C PRO A 11 -8.07 4.96 7.60
N GLY A 12 -6.94 5.50 7.14
CA GLY A 12 -5.74 5.70 7.94
C GLY A 12 -5.86 6.80 9.00
N ASP A 13 -6.86 7.67 8.90
CA ASP A 13 -7.12 8.76 9.86
C ASP A 13 -8.11 8.38 10.98
N LYS A 14 -8.47 7.08 11.11
CA LYS A 14 -9.38 6.54 12.13
C LYS A 14 -8.68 5.52 13.04
N PRO A 15 -7.89 5.95 14.05
CA PRO A 15 -7.12 5.05 14.91
C PRO A 15 -7.98 4.00 15.62
N GLU A 16 -9.20 4.35 16.02
CA GLU A 16 -10.16 3.46 16.67
C GLU A 16 -10.66 2.33 15.75
N VAL A 17 -10.68 2.57 14.44
CA VAL A 17 -11.04 1.57 13.43
C VAL A 17 -9.84 0.67 13.13
N LEU A 18 -8.64 1.25 12.96
CA LEU A 18 -7.38 0.53 12.74
C LEU A 18 -7.09 -0.48 13.85
N ALA A 19 -7.25 -0.07 15.11
CA ALA A 19 -6.99 -0.92 16.28
C ALA A 19 -7.83 -2.21 16.29
N LYS A 20 -8.99 -2.22 15.61
CA LYS A 20 -9.90 -3.38 15.56
C LYS A 20 -9.84 -4.12 14.23
N ALA A 21 -9.11 -3.60 13.25
CA ALA A 21 -9.22 -4.03 11.86
C ALA A 21 -8.70 -5.45 11.61
N LEU A 22 -7.56 -5.82 12.22
CA LEU A 22 -6.96 -7.16 12.08
C LEU A 22 -7.88 -8.29 12.58
N GLY A 23 -8.76 -7.99 13.54
CA GLY A 23 -9.69 -8.97 14.11
C GLY A 23 -10.99 -9.17 13.32
N ARG A 24 -11.15 -8.54 12.15
CA ARG A 24 -12.42 -8.58 11.37
C ARG A 24 -12.56 -9.78 10.43
N GLY A 25 -11.56 -10.65 10.36
CA GLY A 25 -11.62 -11.91 9.60
C GLY A 25 -11.33 -11.78 8.10
N ALA A 26 -10.78 -10.64 7.65
CA ALA A 26 -10.27 -10.49 6.30
C ALA A 26 -8.89 -11.13 6.15
N ASP A 27 -8.58 -11.69 4.98
CA ASP A 27 -7.25 -12.25 4.69
C ASP A 27 -6.19 -11.14 4.52
N ALA A 28 -6.62 -9.95 4.10
CA ALA A 28 -5.79 -8.76 3.94
C ALA A 28 -6.52 -7.49 4.39
N LEU A 29 -5.74 -6.56 4.94
CA LEU A 29 -6.17 -5.21 5.30
C LEU A 29 -5.46 -4.21 4.37
N ILE A 30 -6.21 -3.25 3.82
CA ILE A 30 -5.68 -2.12 3.05
C ILE A 30 -6.00 -0.85 3.85
N VAL A 31 -4.97 -0.29 4.47
CA VAL A 31 -5.07 0.98 5.19
C VAL A 31 -4.96 2.12 4.20
N ASP A 32 -5.98 2.94 4.12
CA ASP A 32 -6.11 3.95 3.09
C ASP A 32 -5.58 5.32 3.53
N LEU A 33 -4.57 5.83 2.83
CA LEU A 33 -4.09 7.21 2.95
C LEU A 33 -4.59 8.10 1.81
N GLU A 34 -5.34 7.55 0.87
CA GLU A 34 -5.78 8.18 -0.36
C GLU A 34 -7.24 8.69 -0.19
N ASP A 35 -8.22 8.27 -1.00
CA ASP A 35 -9.53 8.92 -1.05
C ASP A 35 -10.31 8.93 0.27
N ALA A 36 -10.11 7.96 1.16
CA ALA A 36 -10.79 7.95 2.46
C ALA A 36 -10.23 8.98 3.47
N VAL A 37 -9.17 9.71 3.10
CA VAL A 37 -8.52 10.71 3.96
C VAL A 37 -8.59 12.08 3.30
N ALA A 38 -9.18 13.06 3.99
CA ALA A 38 -9.23 14.44 3.52
C ALA A 38 -7.82 15.05 3.38
N PRO A 39 -7.57 15.93 2.39
CA PRO A 39 -6.25 16.52 2.15
C PRO A 39 -5.58 17.13 3.40
N ALA A 40 -6.36 17.82 4.23
CA ALA A 40 -5.88 18.43 5.48
C ALA A 40 -5.42 17.41 6.53
N HIS A 41 -5.87 16.17 6.45
CA HIS A 41 -5.57 15.11 7.41
C HIS A 41 -4.47 14.16 6.96
N LYS A 42 -3.95 14.28 5.72
CA LYS A 42 -2.96 13.33 5.16
C LYS A 42 -1.71 13.17 6.02
N ALA A 43 -1.20 14.27 6.57
CA ALA A 43 -0.03 14.23 7.46
C ALA A 43 -0.33 13.45 8.75
N ALA A 44 -1.41 13.80 9.44
CA ALA A 44 -1.82 13.11 10.66
C ALA A 44 -2.19 11.63 10.43
N ALA A 45 -2.77 11.31 9.27
CA ALA A 45 -3.07 9.94 8.87
C ALA A 45 -1.78 9.12 8.70
N ARG A 46 -0.75 9.66 8.03
CA ARG A 46 0.56 9.00 7.94
C ARG A 46 1.14 8.70 9.32
N ASP A 47 1.13 9.67 10.23
CA ASP A 47 1.64 9.49 11.60
C ASP A 47 0.86 8.41 12.36
N THR A 48 -0.48 8.41 12.20
CA THR A 48 -1.37 7.41 12.80
C THR A 48 -1.07 6.01 12.28
N VAL A 49 -0.91 5.85 10.97
CA VAL A 49 -0.62 4.56 10.33
C VAL A 49 0.79 4.09 10.69
N ALA A 50 1.79 4.97 10.69
CA ALA A 50 3.15 4.63 11.08
C ALA A 50 3.21 4.15 12.54
N HIS A 51 2.54 4.85 13.46
CA HIS A 51 2.42 4.44 14.85
C HIS A 51 1.75 3.08 14.97
N TRP A 52 0.59 2.88 14.32
CA TRP A 52 -0.13 1.62 14.35
C TRP A 52 0.73 0.46 13.82
N LEU A 53 1.42 0.63 12.69
CA LEU A 53 2.32 -0.39 12.11
C LEU A 53 3.47 -0.77 13.07
N SER A 54 4.00 0.18 13.84
CA SER A 54 5.05 -0.08 14.84
C SER A 54 4.60 -1.00 15.98
N THR A 55 3.29 -1.15 16.19
CA THR A 55 2.72 -2.03 17.23
C THR A 55 2.48 -3.45 16.75
N LEU A 56 2.65 -3.72 15.45
CA LEU A 56 2.35 -5.01 14.84
C LEU A 56 3.58 -5.93 14.78
N PRO A 57 3.37 -7.26 14.77
CA PRO A 57 4.42 -8.20 14.42
C PRO A 57 4.95 -7.97 13.01
N ARG A 58 6.10 -8.57 12.70
CA ARG A 58 6.63 -8.59 11.33
C ARG A 58 5.64 -9.24 10.37
N ALA A 59 5.66 -8.82 9.10
CA ALA A 59 4.72 -9.31 8.08
C ALA A 59 4.73 -10.84 7.95
N ALA A 60 5.89 -11.47 8.09
CA ALA A 60 6.05 -12.93 8.03
C ALA A 60 5.39 -13.68 9.20
N GLU A 61 5.12 -12.99 10.32
CA GLU A 61 4.49 -13.53 11.52
C GLU A 61 2.99 -13.16 11.58
N ASN A 62 2.52 -12.29 10.68
CA ASN A 62 1.14 -11.85 10.65
C ASN A 62 0.25 -12.83 9.86
N PRO A 63 -0.87 -13.30 10.44
CA PRO A 63 -1.83 -14.13 9.71
C PRO A 63 -2.63 -13.31 8.68
N VAL A 64 -2.70 -11.99 8.84
CA VAL A 64 -3.40 -11.04 7.96
C VAL A 64 -2.36 -10.22 7.21
N GLN A 65 -2.46 -10.13 5.89
CA GLN A 65 -1.60 -9.25 5.11
C GLN A 65 -1.94 -7.79 5.38
N VAL A 66 -0.93 -6.94 5.58
CA VAL A 66 -1.13 -5.52 5.85
C VAL A 66 -0.59 -4.71 4.69
N TRP A 67 -1.48 -3.99 4.03
CA TRP A 67 -1.18 -3.13 2.90
C TRP A 67 -1.52 -1.69 3.25
N VAL A 68 -0.84 -0.73 2.63
CA VAL A 68 -1.21 0.69 2.68
C VAL A 68 -1.51 1.16 1.26
N ARG A 69 -2.70 1.74 1.03
CA ARG A 69 -3.00 2.46 -0.21
C ARG A 69 -2.41 3.85 -0.11
N ILE A 70 -1.42 4.12 -0.95
CA ILE A 70 -0.68 5.39 -0.98
C ILE A 70 -1.30 6.33 -2.00
N ASN A 71 -1.07 7.63 -1.81
CA ASN A 71 -1.45 8.66 -2.79
C ASN A 71 -0.63 8.50 -4.09
N PRO A 72 -1.10 9.02 -5.23
CA PRO A 72 -0.33 8.98 -6.47
C PRO A 72 0.88 9.92 -6.47
N GLY A 73 1.85 9.64 -7.34
CA GLY A 73 3.02 10.48 -7.59
C GLY A 73 3.88 10.75 -6.33
N ASP A 74 4.42 11.96 -6.22
CA ASP A 74 5.33 12.34 -5.14
C ASP A 74 4.71 12.24 -3.74
N ALA A 75 3.40 12.44 -3.63
CA ALA A 75 2.68 12.26 -2.37
C ALA A 75 2.76 10.79 -1.89
N GLY A 76 2.67 9.83 -2.82
CA GLY A 76 2.87 8.42 -2.53
C GLY A 76 4.27 8.10 -2.03
N HIS A 77 5.30 8.74 -2.59
CA HIS A 77 6.68 8.60 -2.10
C HIS A 77 6.82 9.10 -0.65
N VAL A 78 6.13 10.19 -0.29
CA VAL A 78 6.07 10.69 1.09
C VAL A 78 5.35 9.69 2.00
N ASP A 79 4.24 9.11 1.54
CA ASP A 79 3.51 8.08 2.28
C ASP A 79 4.39 6.86 2.56
N VAL A 80 5.07 6.31 1.55
CA VAL A 80 5.99 5.17 1.71
C VAL A 80 7.06 5.46 2.74
N ARG A 81 7.71 6.63 2.66
CA ARG A 81 8.77 6.99 3.61
C ARG A 81 8.26 7.07 5.05
N ALA A 82 7.00 7.49 5.24
CA ALA A 82 6.39 7.58 6.56
C ALA A 82 5.95 6.22 7.12
N VAL A 83 5.38 5.34 6.29
CA VAL A 83 4.69 4.12 6.76
C VAL A 83 5.45 2.82 6.52
N ALA A 84 6.57 2.84 5.79
CA ALA A 84 7.36 1.63 5.60
C ALA A 84 7.79 1.04 6.95
N SER A 85 7.52 -0.25 7.13
CA SER A 85 7.87 -0.99 8.34
C SER A 85 8.03 -2.48 8.04
N ALA A 86 8.67 -3.22 8.95
CA ALA A 86 8.79 -4.67 8.85
C ALA A 86 7.44 -5.42 8.99
N ALA A 87 6.39 -4.74 9.46
CA ALA A 87 5.04 -5.28 9.58
C ALA A 87 4.25 -5.21 8.25
N LEU A 88 4.69 -4.34 7.32
CA LEU A 88 4.00 -4.08 6.08
C LEU A 88 4.26 -5.19 5.05
N THR A 89 3.20 -5.69 4.41
CA THR A 89 3.30 -6.62 3.27
C THR A 89 3.67 -5.88 1.99
N GLY A 90 3.13 -4.67 1.80
CA GLY A 90 3.41 -3.86 0.63
C GLY A 90 2.49 -2.65 0.53
N VAL A 91 2.45 -2.04 -0.65
CA VAL A 91 1.62 -0.88 -0.94
C VAL A 91 0.66 -1.15 -2.09
N VAL A 92 -0.52 -0.53 -2.01
CA VAL A 92 -1.44 -0.38 -3.13
C VAL A 92 -1.19 1.00 -3.74
N ALA A 93 -0.73 1.05 -4.99
CA ALA A 93 -0.44 2.31 -5.67
C ALA A 93 -1.69 2.80 -6.39
N ALA A 94 -2.36 3.81 -5.83
CA ALA A 94 -3.54 4.42 -6.43
C ALA A 94 -3.18 5.13 -7.74
N LYS A 95 -4.15 5.18 -8.67
CA LYS A 95 -4.12 5.98 -9.90
C LYS A 95 -2.84 5.75 -10.71
N THR A 96 -2.44 4.48 -10.82
CA THR A 96 -1.21 4.11 -11.56
C THR A 96 -1.47 4.25 -13.06
N GLU A 97 -0.70 5.09 -13.74
CA GLU A 97 -0.86 5.33 -15.17
C GLU A 97 0.23 4.65 -16.02
N SER A 98 1.39 4.32 -15.43
CA SER A 98 2.55 3.86 -16.20
C SER A 98 3.47 2.90 -15.44
N ALA A 99 4.32 2.17 -16.16
CA ALA A 99 5.34 1.31 -15.55
C ALA A 99 6.49 2.14 -14.95
N GLU A 100 6.75 3.33 -15.49
CA GLU A 100 7.77 4.27 -15.06
C GLU A 100 7.50 4.79 -13.64
N GLU A 101 6.23 5.07 -13.31
CA GLU A 101 5.82 5.39 -11.94
C GLU A 101 6.20 4.28 -10.95
N LEU A 102 6.00 3.03 -11.35
CA LEU A 102 6.33 1.88 -10.51
C LEU A 102 7.84 1.63 -10.40
N VAL A 103 8.62 1.99 -11.42
CA VAL A 103 10.09 2.00 -11.36
C VAL A 103 10.59 3.07 -10.38
N ALA A 104 9.98 4.26 -10.37
CA ALA A 104 10.30 5.29 -9.38
C ALA A 104 9.93 4.83 -7.95
N LEU A 105 8.73 4.28 -7.78
CA LEU A 105 8.27 3.71 -6.51
C LEU A 105 9.17 2.57 -6.02
N HIS A 106 9.68 1.73 -6.94
CA HIS A 106 10.63 0.68 -6.61
C HIS A 106 11.88 1.24 -5.92
N GLY A 107 12.43 2.36 -6.39
CA GLY A 107 13.57 3.01 -5.75
C GLY A 107 13.27 3.44 -4.31
N VAL A 108 12.14 4.10 -4.10
CA VAL A 108 11.71 4.55 -2.76
C VAL A 108 11.50 3.37 -1.80
N LEU A 109 10.93 2.27 -2.28
CA LEU A 109 10.76 1.05 -1.49
C LEU A 109 12.08 0.37 -1.18
N THR A 110 13.03 0.33 -2.11
CA THR A 110 14.38 -0.21 -1.88
C THR A 110 15.11 0.58 -0.79
N GLU A 111 15.09 1.92 -0.85
CA GLU A 111 15.66 2.77 0.20
C GLU A 111 15.01 2.53 1.58
N ALA A 112 13.70 2.28 1.59
CA ALA A 112 12.99 1.97 2.82
C ALA A 112 13.36 0.59 3.38
N GLU A 113 13.50 -0.42 2.53
CA GLU A 113 13.94 -1.76 2.93
C GLU A 113 15.35 -1.75 3.52
N ASP A 114 16.27 -1.02 2.87
CA ASP A 114 17.65 -0.86 3.33
C ASP A 114 17.68 -0.19 4.72
N ARG A 115 16.93 0.89 4.91
CA ARG A 115 16.83 1.60 6.20
C ARG A 115 16.25 0.72 7.32
N LEU A 116 15.32 -0.17 6.98
CA LEU A 116 14.66 -1.07 7.93
C LEU A 116 15.44 -2.36 8.16
N GLU A 117 16.53 -2.59 7.42
CA GLU A 117 17.31 -3.83 7.42
C GLU A 117 16.43 -5.08 7.19
N ILE A 118 15.44 -4.97 6.30
CA ILE A 118 14.56 -6.07 5.89
C ILE A 118 15.00 -6.64 4.54
N VAL A 119 14.43 -7.79 4.19
CA VAL A 119 14.79 -8.50 2.94
C VAL A 119 14.51 -7.61 1.73
N ALA A 120 15.52 -7.39 0.89
CA ALA A 120 15.36 -6.65 -0.36
C ALA A 120 14.28 -7.30 -1.25
N GLY A 121 13.37 -6.49 -1.77
CA GLY A 121 12.25 -6.97 -2.58
C GLY A 121 11.04 -7.46 -1.78
N SER A 122 11.06 -7.39 -0.45
CA SER A 122 9.97 -7.93 0.40
C SER A 122 8.73 -7.05 0.44
N LEU A 123 8.84 -5.73 0.27
CA LEU A 123 7.71 -4.83 0.11
C LEU A 123 7.15 -4.92 -1.30
N ALA A 124 5.96 -5.52 -1.40
CA ALA A 124 5.24 -5.74 -2.65
C ALA A 124 4.50 -4.50 -3.13
N VAL A 125 4.15 -4.48 -4.42
CA VAL A 125 3.33 -3.43 -5.04
C VAL A 125 2.10 -4.05 -5.71
N VAL A 126 0.95 -3.41 -5.50
CA VAL A 126 -0.31 -3.69 -6.20
C VAL A 126 -0.77 -2.39 -6.84
N PRO A 127 -0.53 -2.16 -8.14
CA PRO A 127 -1.06 -1.00 -8.82
C PRO A 127 -2.58 -1.12 -9.01
N LEU A 128 -3.26 0.00 -8.81
CA LEU A 128 -4.69 0.16 -8.98
C LEU A 128 -4.93 0.83 -10.35
N LEU A 129 -5.61 0.12 -11.24
CA LEU A 129 -5.99 0.62 -12.57
C LEU A 129 -7.35 1.32 -12.45
N GLU A 130 -7.32 2.63 -12.66
CA GLU A 130 -8.44 3.55 -12.37
C GLU A 130 -8.70 4.51 -13.54
N SER A 131 -8.10 4.24 -14.70
CA SER A 131 -8.33 5.01 -15.92
C SER A 131 -8.29 4.11 -17.16
N ALA A 132 -8.95 4.55 -18.23
CA ALA A 132 -8.89 3.86 -19.52
C ALA A 132 -7.45 3.74 -20.04
N HIS A 133 -6.59 4.73 -19.76
CA HIS A 133 -5.18 4.68 -20.14
C HIS A 133 -4.44 3.57 -19.39
N ALA A 134 -4.60 3.51 -18.07
CA ALA A 134 -4.02 2.46 -17.23
C ALA A 134 -4.46 1.05 -17.67
N VAL A 135 -5.73 0.88 -18.06
CA VAL A 135 -6.23 -0.40 -18.61
C VAL A 135 -5.51 -0.78 -19.90
N LEU A 136 -5.29 0.16 -20.81
CA LEU A 136 -4.54 -0.09 -22.05
C LEU A 136 -3.05 -0.32 -21.81
N GLN A 137 -2.50 0.19 -20.70
CA GLN A 137 -1.11 -0.01 -20.27
C GLN A 137 -0.91 -1.22 -19.34
N ALA A 138 -1.97 -1.98 -19.02
CA ALA A 138 -1.94 -3.02 -17.99
C ALA A 138 -0.79 -4.05 -18.16
N MET A 139 -0.43 -4.41 -19.40
CA MET A 139 0.68 -5.34 -19.64
C MET A 139 2.04 -4.76 -19.24
N ALA A 140 2.28 -3.47 -19.50
CA ALA A 140 3.52 -2.80 -19.11
C ALA A 140 3.58 -2.63 -17.59
N ILE A 141 2.48 -2.15 -17.01
CA ILE A 141 2.31 -1.98 -15.56
C ILE A 141 2.54 -3.32 -14.83
N ALA A 142 1.97 -4.43 -15.32
CA ALA A 142 2.12 -5.75 -14.71
C ALA A 142 3.56 -6.28 -14.70
N LYS A 143 4.42 -5.83 -15.62
CA LYS A 143 5.83 -6.25 -15.73
C LYS A 143 6.78 -5.38 -14.90
N ALA A 144 6.28 -4.29 -14.31
CA ALA A 144 7.10 -3.40 -13.52
C ALA A 144 7.62 -4.10 -12.25
N PRO A 145 8.71 -3.59 -11.64
CA PRO A 145 9.29 -4.20 -10.45
C PRO A 145 8.28 -4.31 -9.30
N ARG A 146 8.41 -5.37 -8.49
CA ARG A 146 7.62 -5.62 -7.26
C ARG A 146 6.11 -5.87 -7.46
N VAL A 147 5.60 -5.75 -8.69
CA VAL A 147 4.17 -5.97 -8.97
C VAL A 147 3.81 -7.43 -8.75
N GLN A 148 2.91 -7.68 -7.79
CA GLN A 148 2.41 -9.04 -7.51
C GLN A 148 1.09 -9.34 -8.23
N ARG A 149 0.24 -8.33 -8.39
CA ARG A 149 -1.06 -8.41 -9.05
C ARG A 149 -1.55 -7.00 -9.40
N LEU A 150 -2.49 -6.92 -10.32
CA LEU A 150 -3.23 -5.69 -10.62
C LEU A 150 -4.54 -5.68 -9.83
N GLN A 151 -5.00 -4.50 -9.43
CA GLN A 151 -6.36 -4.28 -8.97
C GLN A 151 -7.07 -3.29 -9.90
N VAL A 152 -8.40 -3.33 -9.93
CA VAL A 152 -9.24 -2.40 -10.69
C VAL A 152 -10.02 -1.56 -9.68
N GLY A 153 -9.91 -0.24 -9.79
CA GLY A 153 -10.75 0.70 -9.04
C GLY A 153 -11.96 1.10 -9.87
N GLU A 154 -13.04 0.33 -9.74
CA GLU A 154 -14.27 0.49 -10.57
C GLU A 154 -14.88 1.89 -10.45
N ALA A 155 -14.80 2.52 -9.27
CA ALA A 155 -15.45 3.81 -9.04
C ALA A 155 -14.82 4.97 -9.83
N ASP A 156 -13.51 4.88 -10.11
CA ASP A 156 -12.75 5.92 -10.81
C ASP A 156 -12.57 5.63 -12.32
N LEU A 157 -12.62 4.35 -12.72
CA LEU A 157 -12.39 3.88 -14.11
C LEU A 157 -13.39 4.41 -15.14
#